data_AF-A0A946FS80-F1
#
_entry.id   AF-A0A946FS80-F1
#
_cell.length_a   1.000
_cell.length_b   1.000
_cell.length_c   1.000
_cell.angle_alpha   90.00
_cell.angle_beta   90.00
_cell.angle_gamma   90.00
#
_symmetry.space_group_name_H-M   'P 1'
#
loop_
_entity.id
_entity.type
_entity.pdbx_description
1 polymer ?
#
loop_
_entity_poly.entity_id
_entity_poly.type
_entity_poly.pdbx_seq_one_letter_code
_entity_poly.pdbx_strand_id
1 'polypeptide(L)'
;MHHLITEIQSLGIKVQKNIIGRKGGAGPAEGRAFIINNVPVSVPIAASYVSNSPFSLEETKSGYNLLKTGKPVSTIQVVPEPKFYSKTTKDGISYRQIALLHGKDCLATT
;
A
#
# COMPACT_ATOMS: atom_id res chain seq x y z
N MET A 1 -6.70 8.65 16.49
CA MET A 1 -5.77 8.44 15.36
C MET A 1 -5.32 6.98 15.24
N HIS A 2 -4.81 6.36 16.32
CA HIS A 2 -4.46 4.93 16.34
C HIS A 2 -5.59 4.02 15.84
N HIS A 3 -6.84 4.34 16.21
CA HIS A 3 -8.01 3.58 15.77
C HIS A 3 -8.16 3.49 14.25
N LEU A 4 -7.92 4.58 13.50
CA LEU A 4 -8.08 4.57 12.04
C LEU A 4 -7.06 3.64 11.36
N ILE A 5 -5.79 3.70 11.79
CA ILE A 5 -4.72 2.87 11.24
C ILE A 5 -5.00 1.38 11.53
N THR A 6 -5.40 1.06 12.75
CA THR A 6 -5.77 -0.31 13.12
C THR A 6 -6.98 -0.80 12.33
N GLU A 7 -8.00 0.04 12.13
CA GLU A 7 -9.19 -0.31 11.35
C GLU A 7 -8.83 -0.65 9.90
N ILE A 8 -8.08 0.20 9.20
CA ILE A 8 -7.70 -0.08 7.81
C ILE A 8 -6.76 -1.29 7.70
N GLN A 9 -5.87 -1.52 8.67
CA GLN A 9 -5.01 -2.70 8.67
C GLN A 9 -5.79 -4.00 8.85
N SER A 10 -6.92 -3.94 9.57
CA SER A 10 -7.76 -5.10 9.86
C SER A 10 -8.83 -5.35 8.79
N LEU A 11 -9.43 -4.28 8.28
CA LEU A 11 -10.56 -4.35 7.34
C LEU A 11 -10.14 -4.14 5.87
N GLY A 12 -8.93 -3.64 5.65
CA GLY A 12 -8.40 -3.30 4.33
C GLY A 12 -9.07 -2.10 3.68
N ILE A 13 -8.66 -1.77 2.46
CA ILE A 13 -9.20 -0.64 1.67
C ILE A 13 -9.56 -1.13 0.28
N LYS A 14 -10.77 -0.80 -0.19
CA LYS A 14 -11.16 -1.01 -1.58
C LYS A 14 -10.47 0.02 -2.47
N VAL A 15 -9.72 -0.47 -3.45
CA VAL A 15 -8.93 0.35 -4.37
C VAL A 15 -9.32 0.11 -5.83
N GLN A 16 -8.97 1.06 -6.69
CA GLN A 16 -9.08 0.93 -8.14
C GLN A 16 -8.08 -0.13 -8.65
N LYS A 17 -8.37 -0.76 -9.81
CA LYS A 17 -7.58 -1.87 -10.37
C LYS A 17 -6.12 -1.53 -10.71
N ASN A 18 -5.79 -0.25 -10.88
CA ASN A 18 -4.44 0.24 -11.15
C ASN A 18 -3.55 0.29 -9.89
N ILE A 19 -4.12 0.22 -8.68
CA ILE A 19 -3.35 0.15 -7.44
C ILE A 19 -3.06 -1.34 -7.16
N ILE A 20 -1.84 -1.74 -7.50
CA ILE A 20 -1.41 -3.14 -7.40
C ILE A 20 -0.74 -3.37 -6.04
N GLY A 21 -1.12 -4.46 -5.37
CA GLY A 21 -0.52 -4.93 -4.12
C GLY A 21 0.42 -6.10 -4.34
N ARG A 22 1.04 -6.57 -3.26
CA ARG A 22 1.78 -7.84 -3.28
C ARG A 22 0.83 -9.03 -3.49
N LYS A 23 1.34 -10.21 -3.88
CA LYS A 23 0.57 -11.45 -4.02
C LYS A 23 0.94 -12.54 -3.00
N GLY A 24 1.72 -12.20 -1.97
CA GLY A 24 2.21 -13.16 -0.95
C GLY A 24 3.32 -12.58 -0.07
N GLY A 25 3.95 -13.43 0.74
CA GLY A 25 5.05 -13.10 1.68
C GLY A 25 4.59 -12.91 3.13
N ALA A 26 5.53 -12.63 4.03
CA ALA A 26 5.25 -12.42 5.45
C ALA A 26 4.55 -11.06 5.72
N GLY A 27 3.60 -11.00 6.67
CA GLY A 27 2.79 -9.82 7.03
C GLY A 27 1.37 -9.84 6.43
N PRO A 28 0.60 -8.73 6.44
CA PRO A 28 -0.76 -8.70 5.88
C PRO A 28 -0.75 -9.13 4.41
N ALA A 29 -1.32 -10.29 4.11
CA ALA A 29 -1.35 -10.83 2.77
C ALA A 29 -1.97 -9.81 1.81
N GLU A 30 -1.37 -9.67 0.63
CA GLU A 30 -1.95 -8.85 -0.44
C GLU A 30 -2.11 -7.35 -0.13
N GLY A 31 -1.20 -6.83 0.70
CA GLY A 31 -1.18 -5.42 1.08
C GLY A 31 -0.43 -4.49 0.12
N ARG A 32 -0.71 -3.20 0.28
CA ARG A 32 0.00 -2.08 -0.33
C ARG A 32 0.43 -1.09 0.75
N ALA A 33 1.59 -0.46 0.55
CA ALA A 33 2.08 0.58 1.45
C ALA A 33 1.45 1.92 1.09
N PHE A 34 0.91 2.60 2.11
CA PHE A 34 0.33 3.92 2.02
C PHE A 34 0.98 4.87 3.04
N ILE A 35 0.79 6.17 2.84
CA ILE A 35 1.16 7.22 3.79
C ILE A 35 -0.12 7.90 4.23
N ILE A 36 -0.42 7.84 5.54
CA ILE A 36 -1.55 8.55 6.16
C ILE A 36 -0.97 9.43 7.26
N ASN A 37 -1.25 10.72 7.23
CA ASN A 37 -0.71 11.68 8.21
C ASN A 37 0.81 11.54 8.41
N ASN A 38 1.55 11.36 7.31
CA ASN A 38 3.00 11.15 7.28
C ASN A 38 3.49 9.81 7.92
N VAL A 39 2.60 8.90 8.28
CA VAL A 39 2.91 7.57 8.81
C VAL A 39 2.80 6.52 7.70
N PRO A 40 3.86 5.74 7.42
CA PRO A 40 3.79 4.63 6.47
C PRO A 40 3.03 3.45 7.09
N VAL A 41 2.03 2.95 6.37
CA VAL A 41 1.17 1.85 6.81
C VAL A 41 1.02 0.82 5.68
N SER A 42 1.20 -0.46 6.00
CA SER A 42 0.88 -1.56 5.08
C SER A 42 -0.58 -1.96 5.30
N VAL A 43 -1.37 -1.93 4.24
CA VAL A 43 -2.82 -2.14 4.31
C VAL A 43 -3.26 -3.19 3.29
N PRO A 44 -4.06 -4.20 3.68
CA PRO A 44 -4.66 -5.16 2.77
C PRO A 44 -5.51 -4.48 1.69
N ILE A 45 -5.30 -4.81 0.43
CA ILE A 45 -6.11 -4.28 -0.69
C ILE A 45 -6.69 -5.36 -1.60
N ALA A 46 -6.19 -6.59 -1.53
CA ALA A 46 -6.66 -7.70 -2.37
C ALA A 46 -7.13 -8.94 -1.59
N ALA A 47 -6.98 -8.96 -0.26
CA ALA A 47 -7.50 -10.05 0.58
C ALA A 47 -9.03 -10.19 0.44
N SER A 48 -9.55 -11.42 0.57
CA SER A 48 -10.97 -11.74 0.31
C SER A 48 -11.96 -10.87 1.09
N TYR A 49 -11.64 -10.54 2.35
CA TYR A 49 -12.49 -9.71 3.21
C TYR A 49 -12.53 -8.23 2.80
N VAL A 50 -11.59 -7.75 1.98
CA VAL A 50 -11.51 -6.34 1.56
C VAL A 50 -12.74 -5.93 0.74
N SER A 51 -13.38 -6.89 0.05
CA SER A 51 -14.64 -6.67 -0.67
C SER A 51 -15.76 -6.08 0.23
N ASN A 52 -15.76 -6.45 1.52
CA ASN A 52 -16.71 -5.96 2.52
C ASN A 52 -16.19 -4.75 3.32
N SER A 53 -15.01 -4.23 2.99
CA SER A 53 -14.43 -3.11 3.73
C SER A 53 -15.34 -1.87 3.65
N PRO A 54 -15.55 -1.15 4.77
CA PRO A 54 -16.19 0.16 4.75
C PRO A 54 -15.29 1.24 4.15
N PHE A 55 -13.99 0.94 3.95
CA PHE A 55 -13.02 1.89 3.45
C PHE A 55 -12.82 1.81 1.94
N SER A 56 -12.70 2.98 1.31
CA SER A 56 -12.38 3.11 -0.12
C SER A 56 -11.53 4.33 -0.40
N LEU A 57 -10.87 4.34 -1.55
CA LEU A 57 -10.14 5.51 -2.05
C LEU A 57 -10.96 6.29 -3.07
N GLU A 58 -10.92 7.60 -2.93
CA GLU A 58 -11.37 8.55 -3.94
C GLU A 58 -10.18 9.36 -4.42
N GLU A 59 -9.99 9.44 -5.74
CA GLU A 59 -8.86 10.14 -6.35
C GLU A 59 -9.03 11.66 -6.26
N THR A 60 -7.92 12.36 -6.02
CA THR A 60 -7.84 13.81 -5.92
C THR A 60 -6.66 14.33 -6.74
N LYS A 61 -6.53 15.64 -6.91
CA LYS A 61 -5.41 16.25 -7.65
C LYS A 61 -4.02 15.94 -7.05
N SER A 62 -3.93 15.58 -5.77
CA SER A 62 -2.67 15.43 -5.02
C SER A 62 -2.48 14.04 -4.37
N GLY A 63 -3.33 13.07 -4.68
CA GLY A 63 -3.34 11.76 -4.05
C GLY A 63 -4.78 11.24 -3.91
N TYR A 64 -5.13 10.75 -2.73
CA TYR A 64 -6.46 10.19 -2.48
C TYR A 64 -7.08 10.70 -1.18
N ASN A 65 -8.41 10.75 -1.15
CA ASN A 65 -9.19 10.77 0.07
C ASN A 65 -9.47 9.33 0.50
N LEU A 66 -9.20 9.03 1.78
CA LEU A 66 -9.70 7.82 2.42
C LEU A 66 -11.14 8.08 2.86
N LEU A 67 -12.06 7.30 2.32
CA LEU A 67 -13.47 7.34 2.69
C LEU A 67 -13.78 6.20 3.67
N LYS A 68 -14.67 6.44 4.64
CA LYS A 68 -15.33 5.42 5.46
C LYS A 68 -16.84 5.53 5.21
N THR A 69 -17.44 4.50 4.63
CA THR A 69 -18.87 4.48 4.28
C THR A 69 -19.26 5.73 3.47
N GLY A 70 -18.42 6.09 2.49
CA GLY A 70 -18.64 7.23 1.59
C GLY A 70 -18.30 8.62 2.16
N LYS A 71 -17.88 8.73 3.43
CA LYS A 71 -17.49 10.02 4.03
C LYS A 71 -15.96 10.14 4.14
N PRO A 72 -15.35 11.28 3.77
CA PRO A 72 -13.91 11.47 3.90
C PRO A 72 -13.50 11.48 5.37
N VAL A 73 -12.48 10.67 5.70
CA VAL A 73 -11.93 10.56 7.07
C VAL A 73 -10.46 10.96 7.17
N SER A 74 -9.71 10.92 6.07
CA SER A 74 -8.31 11.35 6.02
C SER A 74 -7.81 11.49 4.57
N THR A 75 -6.69 12.17 4.36
CA THR A 75 -5.93 12.12 3.11
C THR A 75 -4.92 10.96 3.17
N ILE A 76 -4.69 10.33 2.03
CA ILE A 76 -3.83 9.15 1.92
C ILE A 76 -3.07 9.17 0.59
N GLN A 77 -1.82 8.72 0.62
CA GLN A 77 -0.98 8.58 -0.57
C GLN A 77 -0.55 7.12 -0.73
N VAL A 78 -0.50 6.66 -1.97
CA VAL A 78 0.13 5.37 -2.30
C VAL A 78 1.63 5.57 -2.27
N VAL A 79 2.38 4.69 -1.59
CA VAL A 79 3.85 4.76 -1.66
C VAL A 79 4.28 4.45 -3.10
N PRO A 80 5.01 5.36 -3.79
CA PRO A 80 5.43 5.13 -5.16
C PRO A 80 6.36 3.91 -5.26
N GLU A 81 6.42 3.30 -6.44
CA GLU A 81 7.45 2.29 -6.66
C GLU A 81 8.85 2.91 -6.55
N PRO A 82 9.79 2.23 -5.88
CA PRO A 82 11.14 2.74 -5.75
C PRO A 82 11.85 2.73 -7.11
N LYS A 83 12.54 3.83 -7.42
CA LYS A 83 13.25 4.01 -8.70
C LYS A 83 14.30 2.95 -9.00
N PHE A 84 14.81 2.24 -7.99
CA PHE A 84 15.81 1.20 -8.20
C PHE A 84 15.21 -0.09 -8.79
N TYR A 85 13.89 -0.31 -8.74
CA TYR A 85 13.27 -1.49 -9.35
C TYR A 85 13.44 -1.54 -10.88
N SER A 86 13.62 -0.40 -11.53
CA SER A 86 13.87 -0.33 -12.98
C SER A 86 15.35 -0.52 -13.35
N LYS A 87 16.22 -0.83 -12.38
CA LYS A 87 17.65 -1.05 -12.61
C LYS A 87 18.00 -2.53 -12.73
N THR A 88 19.12 -2.78 -13.38
CA THR A 88 19.70 -4.10 -13.62
C THR A 88 21.19 -4.05 -13.31
N THR A 89 21.74 -5.11 -12.74
CA THR A 89 23.19 -5.26 -12.53
C THR A 89 23.92 -5.39 -13.87
N LYS A 90 25.26 -5.31 -13.85
CA LYS A 90 26.08 -5.58 -15.04
C LYS A 90 25.84 -6.99 -15.62
N ASP A 91 25.50 -7.94 -14.75
CA ASP A 91 25.25 -9.33 -15.10
C ASP A 91 23.79 -9.63 -15.49
N GLY A 92 22.96 -8.58 -15.65
CA GLY A 92 21.57 -8.75 -16.11
C GLY A 92 20.54 -9.06 -15.01
N ILE A 93 20.94 -9.04 -13.72
CA ILE A 93 20.02 -9.34 -12.61
C ILE A 93 19.18 -8.10 -12.28
N SER A 94 17.85 -8.26 -12.25
CA SER A 94 16.96 -7.16 -11.87
C SER A 94 17.16 -6.81 -10.40
N TYR A 95 17.23 -5.51 -10.09
CA TYR A 95 17.33 -5.05 -8.71
C TYR A 95 16.12 -5.44 -7.86
N ARG A 96 14.95 -5.64 -8.48
CA ARG A 96 13.74 -6.13 -7.80
C ARG A 96 13.91 -7.54 -7.23
N GLN A 97 14.83 -8.33 -7.79
CA GLN A 97 15.17 -9.66 -7.29
C GLN A 97 16.16 -9.61 -6.12
N ILE A 98 16.88 -8.48 -5.96
CA ILE A 98 17.94 -8.32 -4.96
C ILE A 98 17.40 -7.66 -3.70
N ALA A 99 16.53 -6.65 -3.87
CA ALA A 99 16.00 -5.86 -2.77
C ALA A 99 14.54 -5.46 -3.00
N LEU A 100 13.76 -5.44 -1.92
CA LEU A 100 12.39 -5.00 -1.89
C LEU A 100 12.23 -3.82 -0.93
N LEU A 101 11.38 -2.85 -1.31
CA LEU A 101 10.95 -1.77 -0.43
C LEU A 101 9.80 -2.24 0.46
N HIS A 102 9.98 -2.14 1.77
CA HIS A 102 9.01 -2.43 2.81
C HIS A 102 8.53 -1.11 3.42
N GLY A 103 7.24 -0.77 3.27
CA GLY A 103 6.74 0.54 3.71
C GLY A 103 7.22 1.66 2.79
N LYS A 104 7.85 2.71 3.34
CA LYS A 104 8.30 3.90 2.60
C LYS A 104 9.81 3.98 2.43
N ASP A 105 10.57 3.60 3.45
CA ASP A 105 12.01 3.88 3.60
C ASP A 105 12.81 2.71 4.18
N CYS A 106 12.19 1.53 4.34
CA CYS A 106 12.89 0.31 4.76
C CYS A 106 13.16 -0.58 3.54
N LEU A 107 14.45 -0.85 3.28
CA LEU A 107 14.89 -1.79 2.25
C LEU A 107 15.19 -3.13 2.92
N ALA A 108 14.65 -4.21 2.36
CA ALA A 108 14.90 -5.56 2.82
C ALA A 108 15.36 -6.47 1.67
N THR A 109 16.23 -7.42 1.99
CA THR A 109 16.73 -8.46 1.09
C THR A 109 16.39 -9.82 1.70
N THR A 110 16.09 -10.83 0.88
CA THR A 110 15.79 -12.21 1.33
C THR A 110 16.65 -13.21 0.60
#